data_AF-A0A841UF08-F1
#
_entry.id   AF-A0A841UF08-F1
#
_cell.length_a   1.000
_cell.length_b   1.000
_cell.length_c   1.000
_cell.angle_alpha   90.00
_cell.angle_beta   90.00
_cell.angle_gamma   90.00
#
_symmetry.space_group_name_H-M   'P 1'
#
loop_
_entity.id
_entity.type
_entity.pdbx_description
1 polymer ?
#
loop_
_entity_poly.entity_id
_entity_poly.type
_entity_poly.pdbx_seq_one_letter_code
_entity_poly.pdbx_strand_id
1 'polypeptide(L)' 'MTTITLVQAAAHDATYIHLMTAQPMNVNLTGLAGGAIQFTCTNPLATITGARTVDITYDAAVPQQHETIQVSSVMA' A
#
# COMPACT_ATOMS: atom_id res chain seq x y z
N MET A 1 -10.07 10.08 3.62
CA MET A 1 -9.74 8.69 3.21
C MET A 1 -8.48 8.83 2.43
N THR A 2 -7.42 8.15 2.84
CA THR A 2 -6.11 8.43 2.30
C THR A 2 -5.86 7.60 1.05
N THR A 3 -5.35 8.23 0.00
CA THR A 3 -4.99 7.57 -1.26
C THR A 3 -3.48 7.58 -1.41
N ILE A 4 -2.91 6.41 -1.64
CA ILE A 4 -1.48 6.22 -1.90
C ILE A 4 -1.32 5.86 -3.37
N THR A 5 -0.49 6.63 -4.07
CA THR A 5 -0.12 6.37 -5.45
C THR A 5 1.30 5.87 -5.49
N LEU A 6 1.52 4.77 -6.20
CA LEU A 6 2.81 4.13 -6.33
C LEU A 6 3.55 4.64 -7.56
N VAL A 7 4.89 4.62 -7.52
CA VAL A 7 5.70 5.00 -8.70
C VAL A 7 5.59 3.98 -9.84
N GLN A 8 5.20 2.75 -9.52
CA GLN A 8 4.98 1.65 -10.45
C GLN A 8 3.82 0.79 -9.98
N ALA A 9 3.25 0.00 -10.89
CA ALA A 9 2.21 -0.96 -10.54
C ALA A 9 2.76 -2.03 -9.60
N ALA A 10 2.00 -2.32 -8.55
CA ALA A 10 2.15 -3.52 -7.75
C ALA A 10 1.87 -4.77 -8.57
N ALA A 11 2.43 -5.91 -8.16
CA ALA A 11 2.20 -7.18 -8.84
C ALA A 11 0.71 -7.57 -8.86
N HIS A 12 -0.06 -7.17 -7.83
CA HIS A 12 -1.47 -7.48 -7.71
C HIS A 12 -2.30 -6.32 -7.12
N ASP A 13 -3.61 -6.37 -7.39
CA ASP A 13 -4.59 -5.42 -6.87
C ASP A 13 -4.87 -5.64 -5.37
N ALA A 14 -5.64 -4.73 -4.76
CA ALA A 14 -5.91 -4.72 -3.31
C ALA A 14 -6.51 -6.04 -2.79
N THR A 15 -7.25 -6.76 -3.63
CA THR A 15 -7.90 -8.03 -3.30
C THR A 15 -6.94 -9.15 -2.91
N TYR A 16 -5.69 -9.10 -3.37
CA TYR A 16 -4.68 -10.12 -3.08
C TYR A 16 -3.70 -9.68 -1.98
N ILE A 17 -3.89 -8.50 -1.41
CA ILE A 17 -2.98 -7.93 -0.43
C ILE A 17 -3.43 -8.35 0.96
N HIS A 18 -2.60 -9.17 1.59
CA HIS A 18 -2.78 -9.58 2.98
C HIS A 18 -2.45 -8.44 3.94
N LEU A 19 -1.34 -7.76 3.69
CA LEU A 19 -0.84 -6.68 4.53
C LEU A 19 -0.08 -5.66 3.68
N MET A 20 -0.33 -4.37 3.91
CA MET A 20 0.47 -3.30 3.33
C MET A 20 0.94 -2.37 4.44
N THR A 21 2.24 -2.08 4.50
CA THR A 21 2.86 -1.27 5.55
C THR A 21 3.58 -0.08 4.92
N ALA A 22 3.22 1.13 5.36
CA ALA A 22 3.85 2.36 4.90
C ALA A 22 5.14 2.66 5.69
N GLN A 23 6.25 2.83 4.97
CA GLN A 23 7.57 3.16 5.51
C GLN A 23 7.95 4.61 5.22
N PRO A 24 8.72 5.28 6.10
CA PRO A 24 9.40 4.74 7.29
C PRO A 24 8.55 4.71 8.56
N MET A 25 7.27 5.09 8.51
CA MET A 25 6.45 5.21 9.71
C MET A 25 6.04 3.85 10.31
N ASN A 26 6.30 2.76 9.59
CA ASN A 26 5.94 1.40 9.96
C ASN A 26 4.44 1.27 10.31
N VAL A 27 3.59 1.88 9.49
CA VAL A 27 2.14 1.95 9.71
C VAL A 27 1.43 0.97 8.78
N ASN A 28 0.67 0.04 9.37
CA ASN A 28 -0.16 -0.88 8.61
C ASN A 28 -1.36 -0.14 8.02
N LEU A 29 -1.57 -0.27 6.73
CA LEU A 29 -2.70 0.28 6.00
C LEU A 29 -3.87 -0.70 6.06
N THR A 30 -5.06 -0.17 6.32
CA THR A 30 -6.29 -0.95 6.46
C THR A 30 -7.37 -0.46 5.48
N GLY A 31 -8.34 -1.32 5.19
CA GLY A 31 -9.42 -1.00 4.26
C GLY A 31 -8.91 -0.67 2.86
N LEU A 32 -7.96 -1.48 2.36
CA LEU A 32 -7.36 -1.30 1.04
C LEU A 32 -8.41 -1.54 -0.05
N ALA A 33 -8.50 -0.61 -0.99
CA ALA A 33 -9.32 -0.73 -2.19
C ALA A 33 -8.62 -0.03 -3.37
N GLY A 34 -8.93 -0.44 -4.59
CA GLY A 34 -8.31 0.10 -5.80
C GLY A 34 -7.48 -0.96 -6.54
N GLY A 35 -6.63 -0.49 -7.44
CA GLY A 35 -5.83 -1.33 -8.33
C GLY A 35 -4.33 -1.18 -8.09
N ALA A 36 -3.53 -1.96 -8.82
CA ALA A 36 -2.08 -2.05 -8.64
C ALA A 36 -1.28 -0.72 -8.56
N ILE A 37 -1.73 0.39 -9.18
CA ILE A 37 -0.99 1.67 -9.17
C ILE A 37 -1.44 2.60 -8.04
N GLN A 38 -2.69 2.46 -7.58
CA GLN A 38 -3.30 3.38 -6.64
C GLN A 38 -4.20 2.63 -5.66
N PHE A 39 -3.91 2.84 -4.38
CA PHE A 39 -4.63 2.22 -3.28
C PHE A 39 -5.28 3.30 -2.42
N THR A 40 -6.59 3.20 -2.25
CA THR A 40 -7.34 3.91 -1.24
C THR A 40 -7.31 3.10 0.04
N CYS A 41 -7.03 3.74 1.17
CA CYS A 41 -7.02 3.12 2.48
C CYS A 41 -7.77 3.98 3.50
N THR A 42 -8.34 3.33 4.51
CA THR A 42 -9.10 3.98 5.59
C THR A 42 -8.24 4.25 6.81
N ASN A 43 -6.91 4.37 6.64
CA ASN A 43 -6.02 4.52 7.78
C ASN A 43 -6.27 5.88 8.49
N PRO A 44 -6.68 5.89 9.76
CA PRO A 44 -7.01 7.11 10.49
C PRO A 44 -5.78 7.94 10.91
N LEU A 45 -4.56 7.45 10.67
CA LEU A 45 -3.33 8.11 11.09
C LEU A 45 -2.83 9.10 10.03
N ALA A 46 -2.77 10.39 10.37
CA ALA A 46 -2.18 11.44 9.54
C ALA A 46 -0.67 11.25 9.26
N THR A 47 -0.02 10.29 9.95
CA THR A 47 1.41 10.02 9.81
C THR A 47 1.78 9.53 8.41
N ILE A 48 0.88 8.82 7.69
CA ILE A 48 1.22 8.21 6.40
C ILE A 48 1.55 9.21 5.29
N THR A 49 1.28 10.51 5.47
CA THR A 49 1.65 11.58 4.52
C THR A 49 3.15 11.63 4.23
N GLY A 50 3.99 11.09 5.13
CA GLY A 50 5.43 10.95 4.94
C GLY A 50 5.91 9.64 4.31
N ALA A 51 5.00 8.80 3.80
CA ALA A 51 5.35 7.51 3.21
C ALA A 51 6.26 7.67 1.99
N ARG A 52 7.37 6.94 2.00
CA ARG A 52 8.32 6.86 0.89
C ARG A 52 8.22 5.53 0.17
N THR A 53 7.95 4.47 0.89
CA THR A 53 7.72 3.14 0.33
C THR A 53 6.55 2.47 1.01
N VAL A 54 5.97 1.49 0.33
CA VAL A 54 5.06 0.52 0.92
C VAL A 54 5.66 -0.86 0.79
N ASP A 55 5.66 -1.60 1.88
CA ASP A 55 5.91 -3.03 1.87
C ASP A 55 4.57 -3.73 1.72
N ILE A 56 4.42 -4.53 0.69
CA ILE A 56 3.22 -5.28 0.34
C ILE A 56 3.52 -6.74 0.62
N THR A 57 2.65 -7.37 1.41
CA THR A 57 2.60 -8.81 1.58
C THR A 57 1.29 -9.30 0.99
N TYR A 58 1.40 -10.20 0.02
CA TYR A 58 0.26 -10.78 -0.65
C TYR A 58 -0.19 -12.09 0.01
N ASP A 59 -1.41 -12.51 -0.29
CA ASP A 59 -1.93 -13.80 0.17
C ASP A 59 -1.12 -14.97 -0.43
N ALA A 60 -1.10 -16.10 0.27
CA ALA A 60 -0.39 -17.31 -0.16
C ALA A 60 -0.91 -17.91 -1.49
N ALA A 61 -2.01 -17.38 -2.03
CA ALA A 61 -2.57 -17.76 -3.32
C ALA A 61 -1.77 -17.23 -4.53
N VAL A 62 -0.89 -16.23 -4.34
CA VAL A 62 -0.06 -15.67 -5.41
C VAL A 62 1.43 -16.06 -5.25
N PRO A 63 2.17 -16.23 -6.37
CA PRO A 63 3.55 -16.69 -6.34
C PRO A 63 4.52 -15.66 -5.76
N GLN A 64 4.25 -14.37 -5.94
CA GLN A 64 5.02 -13.29 -5.32
C GLN A 64 4.34 -12.90 -4.00
N GLN A 65 4.95 -13.27 -2.88
CA GLN A 65 4.36 -13.03 -1.55
C GLN A 65 4.76 -11.68 -0.95
N HIS A 66 5.89 -11.10 -1.37
CA HIS A 66 6.38 -9.83 -0.84
C HIS A 66 6.88 -8.92 -1.95
N GLU A 67 6.62 -7.62 -1.79
CA GLU A 67 7.07 -6.58 -2.71
C GLU A 67 7.26 -5.27 -1.95
N THR A 68 8.26 -4.48 -2.32
CA THR A 68 8.43 -3.13 -1.80
C THR A 68 8.40 -2.15 -2.96
N ILE A 69 7.52 -1.15 -2.87
CA ILE A 69 7.32 -0.17 -3.95
C ILE A 69 7.45 1.24 -3.41
N GLN A 70 8.08 2.13 -4.19
CA GLN A 70 8.14 3.54 -3.83
C GLN A 70 6.77 4.20 -3.98
N VAL A 71 6.48 5.08 -3.05
CA VAL A 71 5.28 5.92 -3.08
C VAL A 71 5.62 7.19 -3.86
N SER A 72 4.79 7.49 -4.86
CA SER A 72 4.87 8.75 -5.60
C SER A 72 4.19 9.89 -4.84
N SER A 73 3.03 9.63 -4.26
CA SER A 73 2.27 10.63 -3.50
C SER A 73 1.31 10.00 -2.52
N VAL A 74 1.04 10.71 -1.42
CA VAL A 74 0.00 10.39 -0.44
C VAL A 74 -0.96 11.58 -0.34
N MET A 75 -2.25 11.33 -0.50
CA MET A 75 -3.31 12.35 -0.45
C MET A 75 -4.30 11.97 0.64
N ALA A 76 -4.46 12.78 1.69
CA ALA A 76 -5.33 12.51 2.85
C ALA A 76 -6.78 13.01 2.68
#